data_AF-A0A0K8VL69-F1
#
_entry.id   AF-A0A0K8VL69-F1
#
_cell.length_a   1.000
_cell.length_b   1.000
_cell.length_c   1.000
_cell.angle_alpha   90.00
_cell.angle_beta   90.00
_cell.angle_gamma   90.00
#
_symmetry.space_group_name_H-M   'P 1'
#
loop_
_entity.id
_entity.type
_entity.pdbx_description
1 polymer ?
#
loop_
_entity_poly.entity_id
_entity_poly.type
_entity_poly.pdbx_seq_one_letter_code
_entity_poly.pdbx_strand_id
1 'polypeptide(L)'
;MSKMAENLRFDGRVAVVTGAGSGLGREYALLFGSRGAKVVVNDLGGSFHGDGASKRAADIVVEEIRAQGGTAVADYNSVVDGSKVIETAINNFGRVDVLVNNAGILRDRSIAKTSDQDWDLVNAVHLKGSFKCTQAAWPYMRKQNYGRIIMTSSNSGIYGNFGQANYSAAKMGLVGLANTVAIEGQKNNIHCNVIIPTAASRMTEDVLPDILFNELKPHLIAPVVVYLCHESCKDNGSYIESAAGWATKLNIVRGKGCVLRTSIDQTNTTPEYVKSVWAKITDMTDAKLLDTIGQASGSLLEVLEKLKEGKYGEYEDTFKYSNKDLILYALGIGASVKNENDLKFLYENHPEFSAIPSYFVLPGLMLCMTTDIVGSALPSGKAHLSNILHGEQYLEICDDIPTSGTLTTIGKVFDVMDKGSGALVVTNTDTYDESGRLLIKNQSSTFIVGAGNFGGKKTPIKGVIPIVNPPNRSPDATCLYKTSEDQAALYRLSGDLNPLHIDPDFAALGGFKTPILHGLCSLGFSVRAVLAQYANNNVSLFKAVKLRFSAPVIPGQTLKIDMWKEGKRVLFTTTVVETGTKAIIGGYVDLKDIAAKL
;
A
#
# COMPACT_ATOMS: atom_id res chain seq x y z
N MET A 1 -23.61 30.59 -0.75
CA MET A 1 -24.80 30.26 0.05
C MET A 1 -24.86 28.76 0.21
N SER A 2 -24.43 28.24 1.37
CA SER A 2 -24.48 26.80 1.63
C SER A 2 -25.94 26.36 1.70
N LYS A 3 -26.27 25.24 1.04
CA LYS A 3 -27.47 24.48 1.40
C LYS A 3 -27.38 24.24 2.91
N MET A 4 -28.34 24.74 3.69
CA MET A 4 -28.45 24.32 5.09
C MET A 4 -28.49 22.80 5.09
N ALA A 5 -27.47 22.18 5.68
CA ALA A 5 -27.44 20.72 5.81
C ALA A 5 -28.73 20.29 6.52
N GLU A 6 -29.44 19.32 5.97
CA GLU A 6 -30.58 18.71 6.65
C GLU A 6 -30.13 18.26 8.06
N ASN A 7 -30.83 18.73 9.08
CA ASN A 7 -30.51 18.39 10.46
C ASN A 7 -30.71 16.88 10.66
N LEU A 8 -29.65 16.15 11.06
CA LEU A 8 -29.76 14.74 11.43
C LEU A 8 -30.64 14.61 12.68
N ARG A 9 -31.69 13.79 12.61
CA ARG A 9 -32.69 13.58 13.68
C ARG A 9 -32.84 12.10 14.02
N PHE A 10 -33.40 11.84 15.19
CA PHE A 10 -33.63 10.52 15.77
C PHE A 10 -35.10 10.31 16.14
N ASP A 11 -36.00 11.04 15.49
CA ASP A 11 -37.42 10.95 15.75
C ASP A 11 -37.91 9.50 15.58
N GLY A 12 -38.63 8.98 16.58
CA GLY A 12 -39.11 7.60 16.61
C GLY A 12 -38.06 6.53 16.95
N ARG A 13 -36.81 6.91 17.22
CA ARG A 13 -35.74 6.00 17.66
C ARG A 13 -35.63 5.96 19.18
N VAL A 14 -35.28 4.80 19.72
CA VAL A 14 -34.98 4.61 21.14
C VAL A 14 -33.48 4.38 21.34
N ALA A 15 -32.84 5.23 22.13
CA ALA A 15 -31.41 5.14 22.45
C ALA A 15 -31.19 4.76 23.91
N VAL A 16 -30.42 3.70 24.14
CA VAL A 16 -29.95 3.28 25.47
C VAL A 16 -28.48 3.69 25.60
N VAL A 17 -28.16 4.49 26.61
CA VAL A 17 -26.78 4.91 26.90
C VAL A 17 -26.40 4.44 28.30
N THR A 18 -25.37 3.59 28.40
CA THR A 18 -24.90 3.09 29.69
C THR A 18 -23.84 4.00 30.30
N GLY A 19 -23.85 4.18 31.62
CA GLY A 19 -22.99 5.15 32.31
C GLY A 19 -23.30 6.58 31.90
N ALA A 20 -24.58 6.91 31.75
CA ALA A 20 -25.07 8.18 31.23
C ALA A 20 -25.29 9.26 32.29
N GLY A 21 -25.01 8.99 33.56
CA GLY A 21 -25.20 9.96 34.66
C GLY A 21 -24.14 11.06 34.69
N SER A 22 -23.02 10.91 33.96
CA SER A 22 -21.97 11.93 33.89
C SER A 22 -21.09 11.79 32.63
N GLY A 23 -20.17 12.75 32.43
CA GLY A 23 -19.12 12.67 31.42
C GLY A 23 -19.62 12.45 29.99
N LEU A 24 -18.98 11.53 29.28
CA LEU A 24 -19.30 11.19 27.88
C LEU A 24 -20.73 10.69 27.72
N GLY A 25 -21.16 9.76 28.58
CA GLY A 25 -22.51 9.18 28.50
C GLY A 25 -23.61 10.23 28.66
N ARG A 26 -23.42 11.21 29.56
CA ARG A 26 -24.35 12.33 29.74
C ARG A 26 -24.49 13.15 28.45
N GLU A 27 -23.38 13.53 27.83
CA GLU A 27 -23.41 14.34 26.59
C GLU A 27 -24.02 13.55 25.42
N TYR A 28 -23.79 12.24 25.34
CA TYR A 28 -24.48 11.40 24.35
C TYR A 28 -25.99 11.40 24.56
N ALA A 29 -26.44 11.19 25.80
CA ALA A 29 -27.86 11.15 26.16
C ALA A 29 -28.56 12.50 25.88
N LEU A 30 -27.95 13.61 26.27
CA LEU A 30 -28.45 14.96 25.99
C LEU A 30 -28.55 15.22 24.49
N LEU A 31 -27.50 14.89 23.72
CA LEU A 31 -27.50 15.13 22.28
C LEU A 31 -28.55 14.28 21.57
N PHE A 32 -28.68 12.98 21.90
CA PHE A 32 -29.75 12.14 21.36
C PHE A 32 -31.14 12.70 21.70
N GLY A 33 -31.36 13.10 22.96
CA GLY A 33 -32.63 13.69 23.41
C GLY A 33 -32.97 14.98 22.64
N SER A 34 -32.01 15.89 22.48
CA SER A 34 -32.19 17.15 21.73
C SER A 34 -32.51 16.93 20.25
N ARG A 35 -32.16 15.75 19.70
CA ARG A 35 -32.39 15.36 18.30
C ARG A 35 -33.62 14.44 18.13
N GLY A 36 -34.45 14.30 19.16
CA GLY A 36 -35.77 13.63 19.07
C GLY A 36 -35.78 12.15 19.46
N ALA A 37 -34.65 11.58 19.89
CA ALA A 37 -34.63 10.22 20.40
C ALA A 37 -35.38 10.13 21.75
N LYS A 38 -36.03 8.98 22.00
CA LYS A 38 -36.45 8.59 23.35
C LYS A 38 -35.27 7.91 24.04
N VAL A 39 -34.81 8.44 25.16
CA VAL A 39 -33.53 8.04 25.76
C VAL A 39 -33.73 7.24 27.05
N VAL A 40 -33.06 6.09 27.18
CA VAL A 40 -32.87 5.41 28.46
C VAL A 40 -31.49 5.82 28.99
N VAL A 41 -31.50 6.54 30.10
CA VAL A 41 -30.32 7.00 30.82
C VAL A 41 -29.97 5.94 31.87
N ASN A 42 -29.07 5.02 31.54
CA ASN A 42 -28.61 4.00 32.48
C ASN A 42 -27.40 4.51 33.27
N ASP A 43 -27.49 4.50 34.60
CA ASP A 43 -26.34 4.72 35.47
C ASP A 43 -26.55 4.02 36.83
N LEU A 44 -25.54 3.27 37.29
CA LEU A 44 -25.57 2.63 38.60
C LEU A 44 -25.42 3.67 39.73
N GLY A 45 -24.82 4.84 39.45
CA GLY A 45 -24.52 5.90 40.39
C GLY A 45 -23.43 5.56 41.40
N GLY A 46 -22.57 4.59 41.07
CA GLY A 46 -21.38 4.26 41.84
C GLY A 46 -20.23 5.24 41.58
N SER A 47 -19.18 5.12 42.37
CA SER A 47 -17.94 5.87 42.17
C SER A 47 -17.18 5.39 40.93
N PHE A 48 -16.23 6.20 40.46
CA PHE A 48 -15.35 5.86 39.34
C PHE A 48 -14.45 4.63 39.62
N HIS A 49 -14.34 4.21 40.88
CA HIS A 49 -13.65 2.99 41.29
C HIS A 49 -14.59 1.78 41.42
N GLY A 50 -15.88 1.91 41.10
CA GLY A 50 -16.84 0.82 41.10
C GLY A 50 -17.50 0.53 42.46
N ASP A 51 -17.40 1.44 43.42
CA ASP A 51 -18.00 1.31 44.75
C ASP A 51 -19.31 2.11 44.87
N GLY A 52 -20.33 1.54 45.51
CA GLY A 52 -21.61 2.20 45.80
C GLY A 52 -22.63 2.19 44.65
N ALA A 53 -23.83 2.68 44.93
CA ALA A 53 -24.91 2.86 43.94
C ALA A 53 -25.81 4.04 44.35
N SER A 54 -26.33 4.77 43.37
CA SER A 54 -27.19 5.93 43.59
C SER A 54 -28.13 6.16 42.41
N LYS A 55 -29.42 6.37 42.68
CA LYS A 55 -30.39 6.69 41.63
C LYS A 55 -30.21 8.09 41.05
N ARG A 56 -29.69 9.00 41.88
CA ARG A 56 -29.63 10.44 41.59
C ARG A 56 -28.84 10.79 40.32
N ALA A 57 -27.81 10.00 39.97
CA ALA A 57 -26.99 10.27 38.80
C ALA A 57 -27.79 10.19 37.48
N ALA A 58 -28.59 9.14 37.31
CA ALA A 58 -29.45 8.99 36.14
C ALA A 58 -30.63 9.98 36.17
N ASP A 59 -31.23 10.19 37.35
CA ASP A 59 -32.39 11.09 37.52
C ASP A 59 -32.10 12.52 37.07
N ILE A 60 -30.94 13.08 37.45
CA ILE A 60 -30.55 14.45 37.08
C ILE A 60 -30.52 14.60 35.55
N VAL A 61 -29.91 13.65 34.84
CA VAL A 61 -29.78 13.74 33.38
C VAL A 61 -31.14 13.55 32.69
N VAL A 62 -32.02 12.71 33.24
CA VAL A 62 -33.40 12.59 32.75
C VAL A 62 -34.17 13.90 32.91
N GLU A 63 -34.05 14.55 34.07
CA GLU A 63 -34.65 15.86 34.32
C GLU A 63 -34.12 16.92 33.35
N GLU A 64 -32.82 16.94 33.08
CA GLU A 64 -32.21 17.85 32.09
C GLU A 64 -32.75 17.61 30.68
N ILE A 65 -32.84 16.36 30.23
CA ILE A 65 -33.40 16.03 28.90
C ILE A 65 -34.86 16.49 28.82
N ARG A 66 -35.66 16.24 29.87
CA ARG A 66 -37.08 16.66 29.92
C ARG A 66 -37.23 18.18 29.94
N ALA A 67 -36.38 18.89 30.68
CA ALA A 67 -36.35 20.35 30.73
C ALA A 67 -36.04 20.97 29.35
N GLN A 68 -35.28 20.26 28.51
CA GLN A 68 -34.98 20.65 27.12
C GLN A 68 -36.05 20.16 26.11
N GLY A 69 -37.17 19.62 26.58
CA GLY A 69 -38.28 19.15 25.74
C GLY A 69 -38.09 17.75 25.14
N GLY A 70 -37.06 17.02 25.56
CA GLY A 70 -36.82 15.63 25.17
C GLY A 70 -37.62 14.61 25.99
N THR A 71 -37.57 13.34 25.57
CA THR A 71 -38.20 12.22 26.29
C THR A 71 -37.13 11.29 26.83
N ALA A 72 -37.08 11.09 28.15
CA ALA A 72 -36.15 10.16 28.77
C ALA A 72 -36.73 9.43 30.00
N VAL A 73 -36.17 8.26 30.30
CA VAL A 73 -36.41 7.47 31.51
C VAL A 73 -35.07 7.00 32.11
N ALA A 74 -35.00 6.91 33.43
CA ALA A 74 -33.82 6.44 34.13
C ALA A 74 -33.80 4.91 34.24
N ASP A 75 -32.61 4.33 34.20
CA ASP A 75 -32.35 2.93 34.53
C ASP A 75 -31.19 2.87 35.55
N TYR A 76 -31.34 2.06 36.60
CA TYR A 76 -30.39 1.98 37.71
C TYR A 76 -29.66 0.63 37.78
N ASN A 77 -29.83 -0.21 36.76
CA ASN A 77 -29.29 -1.56 36.78
C ASN A 77 -27.79 -1.54 36.44
N SER A 78 -27.05 -2.48 37.00
CA SER A 78 -25.67 -2.73 36.55
C SER A 78 -25.69 -3.28 35.12
N VAL A 79 -24.72 -2.88 34.30
CA VAL A 79 -24.55 -3.41 32.94
C VAL A 79 -24.27 -4.93 32.91
N VAL A 80 -23.85 -5.52 34.03
CA VAL A 80 -23.72 -6.97 34.17
C VAL A 80 -25.09 -7.66 34.09
N ASP A 81 -26.15 -6.98 34.52
CA ASP A 81 -27.56 -7.36 34.38
C ASP A 81 -28.18 -6.76 33.11
N GLY A 82 -27.46 -6.80 31.98
CA GLY A 82 -27.83 -6.10 30.75
C GLY A 82 -29.24 -6.40 30.21
N SER A 83 -29.86 -7.54 30.57
CA SER A 83 -31.27 -7.79 30.24
C SER A 83 -32.21 -6.78 30.89
N LYS A 84 -32.00 -6.45 32.17
CA LYS A 84 -32.82 -5.46 32.90
C LYS A 84 -32.67 -4.06 32.32
N VAL A 85 -31.46 -3.70 31.89
CA VAL A 85 -31.18 -2.42 31.22
C VAL A 85 -32.00 -2.30 29.94
N ILE A 86 -32.02 -3.34 29.11
CA ILE A 86 -32.78 -3.35 27.86
C ILE A 86 -34.28 -3.46 28.11
N GLU A 87 -34.72 -4.23 29.11
CA GLU A 87 -36.13 -4.30 29.53
C GLU A 87 -36.70 -2.92 29.87
N THR A 88 -35.92 -2.02 30.48
CA THR A 88 -36.35 -0.64 30.71
C THR A 88 -36.71 0.09 29.42
N ALA A 89 -35.94 -0.10 28.33
CA ALA A 89 -36.26 0.47 27.02
C ALA A 89 -37.54 -0.13 26.44
N ILE A 90 -37.68 -1.45 26.53
CA ILE A 90 -38.83 -2.18 25.98
C ILE A 90 -40.11 -1.82 26.75
N ASN A 91 -40.08 -1.79 28.07
CA ASN A 91 -41.25 -1.51 28.90
C ASN A 91 -41.76 -0.07 28.73
N ASN A 92 -40.86 0.89 28.54
CA ASN A 92 -41.24 2.31 28.42
C ASN A 92 -41.52 2.73 26.98
N PHE A 93 -40.81 2.17 26.00
CA PHE A 93 -40.85 2.66 24.62
C PHE A 93 -41.12 1.58 23.56
N GLY A 94 -41.15 0.30 23.94
CA GLY A 94 -41.51 -0.83 23.06
C GLY A 94 -40.43 -1.26 22.06
N ARG A 95 -39.26 -0.62 22.06
CA ARG A 95 -38.16 -0.90 21.11
C ARG A 95 -36.80 -0.44 21.66
N VAL A 96 -35.73 -0.88 21.00
CA VAL A 96 -34.36 -0.37 21.16
C VAL A 96 -33.70 -0.30 19.79
N ASP A 97 -33.23 0.88 19.39
CA ASP A 97 -32.65 1.15 18.07
C ASP A 97 -31.15 1.43 18.15
N VAL A 98 -30.74 2.12 19.22
CA VAL A 98 -29.37 2.54 19.48
C VAL A 98 -28.95 2.03 20.86
N LEU A 99 -27.78 1.42 20.95
CA LEU A 99 -27.14 1.03 22.21
C LEU A 99 -25.71 1.60 22.25
N VAL A 100 -25.44 2.51 23.17
CA VAL A 100 -24.10 3.02 23.43
C VAL A 100 -23.56 2.40 24.71
N ASN A 101 -22.66 1.42 24.55
CA ASN A 101 -21.96 0.80 25.67
C ASN A 101 -20.80 1.70 26.12
N ASN A 102 -21.07 2.54 27.14
CA ASN A 102 -20.14 3.56 27.65
C ASN A 102 -19.76 3.36 29.12
N ALA A 103 -20.56 2.64 29.92
CA ALA A 103 -20.28 2.41 31.33
C ALA A 103 -18.86 1.87 31.59
N GLY A 104 -18.22 2.36 32.65
CA GLY A 104 -16.83 2.04 32.94
C GLY A 104 -16.34 2.51 34.31
N ILE A 105 -15.26 1.89 34.78
CA ILE A 105 -14.59 2.17 36.06
C ILE A 105 -13.07 2.04 35.90
N LEU A 106 -12.28 2.61 36.81
CA LEU A 106 -10.83 2.40 36.86
C LEU A 106 -10.37 1.75 38.17
N ARG A 107 -9.45 0.78 38.03
CA ARG A 107 -8.71 0.11 39.10
C ARG A 107 -7.23 -0.01 38.70
N ASP A 108 -6.59 1.15 38.55
CA ASP A 108 -5.23 1.24 38.03
C ASP A 108 -4.21 0.70 39.03
N ARG A 109 -3.48 -0.35 38.62
CA ARG A 109 -2.44 -1.03 39.38
C ARG A 109 -1.37 -1.53 38.41
N SER A 110 -0.09 -1.42 38.80
CA SER A 110 0.99 -2.14 38.10
C SER A 110 0.66 -3.63 38.08
N ILE A 111 1.09 -4.37 37.05
CA ILE A 111 0.74 -5.80 36.88
C ILE A 111 0.96 -6.65 38.15
N ALA A 112 2.05 -6.41 38.89
CA ALA A 112 2.37 -7.14 40.12
C ALA A 112 1.46 -6.80 41.34
N LYS A 113 0.69 -5.72 41.26
CA LYS A 113 -0.19 -5.21 42.33
C LYS A 113 -1.67 -5.28 41.98
N THR A 114 -2.01 -5.75 40.78
CA THR A 114 -3.41 -5.94 40.37
C THR A 114 -3.95 -7.16 41.11
N SER A 115 -4.96 -6.95 41.95
CA SER A 115 -5.66 -8.06 42.60
C SER A 115 -6.65 -8.73 41.63
N ASP A 116 -7.09 -9.96 41.93
CA ASP A 116 -8.14 -10.63 41.17
C ASP A 116 -9.42 -9.79 41.12
N GLN A 117 -9.78 -9.11 42.21
CA GLN A 117 -10.94 -8.23 42.25
C GLN A 117 -10.77 -7.01 41.33
N ASP A 118 -9.58 -6.40 41.30
CA ASP A 118 -9.30 -5.28 40.38
C ASP A 118 -9.39 -5.72 38.91
N TRP A 119 -8.98 -6.95 38.61
CA TRP A 119 -9.09 -7.53 37.28
C TRP A 119 -10.55 -7.85 36.91
N ASP A 120 -11.24 -8.59 37.78
CA ASP A 120 -12.58 -9.11 37.54
C ASP A 120 -13.59 -7.98 37.42
N LEU A 121 -13.52 -6.96 38.29
CA LEU A 121 -14.49 -5.89 38.28
C LEU A 121 -14.39 -5.03 37.00
N VAL A 122 -13.16 -4.73 36.56
CA VAL A 122 -12.91 -3.99 35.32
C VAL A 122 -13.42 -4.80 34.12
N ASN A 123 -13.08 -6.09 34.02
CA ASN A 123 -13.55 -6.94 32.92
C ASN A 123 -15.08 -7.16 32.97
N ALA A 124 -15.66 -7.26 34.16
CA ALA A 124 -17.09 -7.45 34.35
C ALA A 124 -17.90 -6.23 33.87
N VAL A 125 -17.49 -5.01 34.26
CA VAL A 125 -18.20 -3.79 33.87
C VAL A 125 -17.99 -3.47 32.39
N HIS A 126 -16.74 -3.47 31.93
CA HIS A 126 -16.44 -3.04 30.57
C HIS A 126 -16.81 -4.08 29.52
N LEU A 127 -16.15 -5.25 29.55
CA LEU A 127 -16.27 -6.23 28.48
C LEU A 127 -17.55 -7.07 28.61
N LYS A 128 -17.73 -7.71 29.78
CA LYS A 128 -18.91 -8.57 30.02
C LYS A 128 -20.20 -7.75 30.04
N GLY A 129 -20.19 -6.56 30.63
CA GLY A 129 -21.35 -5.66 30.67
C GLY A 129 -21.80 -5.24 29.27
N SER A 130 -20.87 -4.81 28.42
CA SER A 130 -21.16 -4.45 27.02
C SER A 130 -21.69 -5.65 26.22
N PHE A 131 -21.09 -6.83 26.42
CA PHE A 131 -21.59 -8.08 25.86
C PHE A 131 -23.03 -8.37 26.31
N LYS A 132 -23.33 -8.26 27.61
CA LYS A 132 -24.66 -8.54 28.16
C LYS A 132 -25.73 -7.59 27.65
N CYS A 133 -25.45 -6.29 27.61
CA CYS A 133 -26.39 -5.29 27.08
C CYS A 133 -26.62 -5.51 25.58
N THR A 134 -25.56 -5.76 24.81
CA THR A 134 -25.64 -6.04 23.37
C THR A 134 -26.41 -7.32 23.08
N GLN A 135 -26.13 -8.39 23.82
CA GLN A 135 -26.84 -9.67 23.74
C GLN A 135 -28.33 -9.50 24.02
N ALA A 136 -28.71 -8.70 25.02
CA ALA A 136 -30.10 -8.44 25.35
C ALA A 136 -30.83 -7.59 24.29
N ALA A 137 -30.15 -6.61 23.67
CA ALA A 137 -30.73 -5.78 22.62
C ALA A 137 -30.88 -6.53 21.27
N TRP A 138 -30.03 -7.53 21.02
CA TRP A 138 -29.89 -8.20 19.74
C TRP A 138 -31.20 -8.75 19.13
N PRO A 139 -32.06 -9.48 19.87
CA PRO A 139 -33.29 -10.04 19.29
C PRO A 139 -34.25 -8.95 18.77
N TYR A 140 -34.29 -7.81 19.45
CA TYR A 140 -35.16 -6.68 19.07
C TYR A 140 -34.64 -5.98 17.82
N MET A 141 -33.35 -5.64 17.78
CA MET A 141 -32.71 -5.02 16.60
C MET A 141 -32.82 -5.93 15.37
N ARG A 142 -32.59 -7.24 15.54
CA ARG A 142 -32.71 -8.23 14.46
C ARG A 142 -34.13 -8.33 13.92
N LYS A 143 -35.14 -8.36 14.78
CA LYS A 143 -36.55 -8.38 14.37
C LYS A 143 -36.94 -7.09 13.61
N GLN A 144 -36.33 -5.96 13.95
CA GLN A 144 -36.59 -4.66 13.35
C GLN A 144 -35.83 -4.41 12.04
N ASN A 145 -34.83 -5.25 11.71
CA ASN A 145 -33.84 -4.96 10.65
C ASN A 145 -33.21 -3.56 10.79
N TYR A 146 -32.94 -3.16 12.03
CA TYR A 146 -32.27 -1.91 12.35
C TYR A 146 -31.58 -2.03 13.70
N GLY A 147 -30.32 -1.63 13.76
CA GLY A 147 -29.60 -1.48 15.03
C GLY A 147 -28.33 -0.66 14.87
N ARG A 148 -27.98 0.11 15.88
CA ARG A 148 -26.73 0.87 15.94
C ARG A 148 -26.10 0.68 17.31
N ILE A 149 -24.92 0.10 17.34
CA ILE A 149 -24.23 -0.29 18.56
C ILE A 149 -22.87 0.41 18.59
N ILE A 150 -22.55 1.00 19.74
CA ILE A 150 -21.24 1.60 20.00
C ILE A 150 -20.57 0.85 21.14
N MET A 151 -19.31 0.48 20.91
CA MET A 151 -18.40 -0.01 21.94
C MET A 151 -17.39 1.09 22.28
N THR A 152 -17.18 1.36 23.57
CA THR A 152 -16.23 2.40 24.00
C THR A 152 -14.89 1.78 24.36
N SER A 153 -13.91 1.84 23.45
CA SER A 153 -12.52 1.44 23.70
C SER A 153 -11.69 2.62 24.25
N SER A 154 -10.37 2.61 24.11
CA SER A 154 -9.46 3.68 24.53
C SER A 154 -8.07 3.51 23.92
N ASN A 155 -7.31 4.61 23.84
CA ASN A 155 -5.89 4.57 23.44
C ASN A 155 -5.03 3.71 24.39
N SER A 156 -5.37 3.60 25.68
CA SER A 156 -4.71 2.63 26.59
C SER A 156 -4.91 1.19 26.13
N GLY A 157 -6.06 0.87 25.54
CA GLY A 157 -6.29 -0.42 24.89
C GLY A 157 -5.41 -0.60 23.65
N ILE A 158 -5.45 0.36 22.72
CA ILE A 158 -4.76 0.26 21.43
C ILE A 158 -3.24 0.20 21.59
N TYR A 159 -2.67 1.06 22.43
CA TYR A 159 -1.22 1.28 22.53
C TYR A 159 -0.61 0.74 23.83
N GLY A 160 -1.43 0.35 24.81
CA GLY A 160 -0.99 0.07 26.17
C GLY A 160 -0.80 1.35 27.00
N ASN A 161 -0.96 1.22 28.32
CA ASN A 161 -0.60 2.28 29.27
C ASN A 161 -0.10 1.67 30.59
N PHE A 162 0.91 2.30 31.20
CA PHE A 162 1.49 1.80 32.44
C PHE A 162 0.45 1.76 33.57
N GLY A 163 0.40 0.65 34.31
CA GLY A 163 -0.52 0.49 35.44
C GLY A 163 -1.98 0.19 35.05
N GLN A 164 -2.25 -0.10 33.78
CA GLN A 164 -3.62 -0.31 33.27
C GLN A 164 -3.80 -1.64 32.53
N ALA A 165 -3.14 -2.72 32.95
CA ALA A 165 -3.20 -4.00 32.23
C ALA A 165 -4.63 -4.58 32.15
N ASN A 166 -5.38 -4.55 33.26
CA ASN A 166 -6.79 -4.95 33.33
C ASN A 166 -7.68 -4.10 32.40
N TYR A 167 -7.53 -2.77 32.46
CA TYR A 167 -8.31 -1.83 31.66
C TYR A 167 -7.99 -1.95 30.16
N SER A 168 -6.71 -2.00 29.80
CA SER A 168 -6.25 -2.14 28.41
C SER A 168 -6.74 -3.45 27.80
N ALA A 169 -6.66 -4.56 28.55
CA ALA A 169 -7.21 -5.86 28.13
C ALA A 169 -8.72 -5.79 27.86
N ALA A 170 -9.50 -5.22 28.78
CA ALA A 170 -10.94 -5.08 28.61
C ALA A 170 -11.29 -4.19 27.39
N LYS A 171 -10.56 -3.09 27.19
CA LYS A 171 -10.79 -2.12 26.11
C LYS A 171 -10.43 -2.66 24.73
N MET A 172 -9.39 -3.49 24.61
CA MET A 172 -9.11 -4.23 23.37
C MET A 172 -10.07 -5.41 23.17
N GLY A 173 -10.51 -6.05 24.25
CA GLY A 173 -11.56 -7.07 24.17
C GLY A 173 -12.85 -6.54 23.56
N LEU A 174 -13.19 -5.26 23.81
CA LEU A 174 -14.33 -4.59 23.18
C LEU A 174 -14.17 -4.39 21.68
N VAL A 175 -12.94 -4.17 21.18
CA VAL A 175 -12.65 -4.13 19.73
C VAL A 175 -12.90 -5.50 19.12
N GLY A 176 -12.38 -6.56 19.73
CA GLY A 176 -12.63 -7.94 19.28
C GLY A 176 -14.12 -8.32 19.29
N LEU A 177 -14.86 -7.91 20.32
CA LEU A 177 -16.31 -8.10 20.39
C LEU A 177 -17.03 -7.34 19.27
N ALA A 178 -16.68 -6.06 19.05
CA ALA A 178 -17.30 -5.24 18.01
C ALA A 178 -17.13 -5.83 16.61
N ASN A 179 -15.95 -6.38 16.30
CA ASN A 179 -15.65 -6.99 15.01
C ASN A 179 -16.64 -8.11 14.66
N THR A 180 -16.88 -9.02 15.60
CA THR A 180 -17.81 -10.13 15.38
C THR A 180 -19.27 -9.65 15.33
N VAL A 181 -19.66 -8.75 16.23
CA VAL A 181 -21.03 -8.18 16.25
C VAL A 181 -21.35 -7.44 14.94
N ALA A 182 -20.38 -6.71 14.37
CA ALA A 182 -20.50 -6.04 13.08
C ALA A 182 -20.77 -7.01 11.94
N ILE A 183 -20.03 -8.14 11.90
CA ILE A 183 -20.19 -9.19 10.87
C ILE A 183 -21.54 -9.88 11.01
N GLU A 184 -21.92 -10.30 12.22
CA GLU A 184 -23.21 -10.98 12.46
C GLU A 184 -24.42 -10.08 12.16
N GLY A 185 -24.27 -8.77 12.36
CA GLY A 185 -25.34 -7.78 12.24
C GLY A 185 -25.58 -7.27 10.82
N GLN A 186 -24.58 -7.39 9.93
CA GLN A 186 -24.57 -6.77 8.61
C GLN A 186 -25.82 -7.10 7.77
N LYS A 187 -26.26 -8.36 7.77
CA LYS A 187 -27.43 -8.82 7.00
C LYS A 187 -28.76 -8.24 7.49
N ASN A 188 -28.81 -7.74 8.73
CA ASN A 188 -30.01 -7.19 9.37
C ASN A 188 -29.91 -5.68 9.60
N ASN A 189 -28.99 -4.97 8.92
CA ASN A 189 -28.77 -3.52 9.09
C ASN A 189 -28.52 -3.15 10.57
N ILE A 190 -27.81 -4.04 11.28
CA ILE A 190 -27.29 -3.79 12.62
C ILE A 190 -25.81 -3.45 12.46
N HIS A 191 -25.44 -2.21 12.76
CA HIS A 191 -24.05 -1.78 12.68
C HIS A 191 -23.46 -1.71 14.09
N CYS A 192 -22.21 -2.15 14.22
CA CYS A 192 -21.45 -2.04 15.46
C CYS A 192 -20.13 -1.35 15.15
N ASN A 193 -19.88 -0.20 15.79
CA ASN A 193 -18.65 0.57 15.64
C ASN A 193 -18.00 0.79 17.01
N VAL A 194 -16.71 1.10 17.01
CA VAL A 194 -15.93 1.40 18.21
C VAL A 194 -15.62 2.90 18.24
N ILE A 195 -15.92 3.54 19.37
CA ILE A 195 -15.41 4.87 19.68
C ILE A 195 -14.18 4.75 20.60
N ILE A 196 -13.14 5.52 20.30
CA ILE A 196 -11.90 5.62 21.07
C ILE A 196 -11.79 7.08 21.53
N PRO A 197 -12.45 7.43 22.65
CA PRO A 197 -12.45 8.79 23.13
C PRO A 197 -11.13 9.12 23.83
N THR A 198 -10.58 10.30 23.55
CA THR A 198 -9.54 10.91 24.38
C THR A 198 -10.17 12.10 25.12
N ALA A 199 -10.23 12.01 26.45
CA ALA A 199 -10.83 13.05 27.30
C ALA A 199 -9.91 13.36 28.48
N ALA A 200 -9.93 14.61 28.93
CA ALA A 200 -9.16 15.02 30.10
C ALA A 200 -9.75 14.40 31.37
N SER A 201 -8.88 13.96 32.27
CA SER A 201 -9.27 13.56 33.62
C SER A 201 -8.92 14.67 34.60
N ARG A 202 -9.54 14.67 35.79
CA ARG A 202 -9.14 15.57 36.89
C ARG A 202 -7.67 15.37 37.30
N MET A 203 -7.06 14.22 37.02
CA MET A 203 -5.66 13.93 37.33
C MET A 203 -4.67 14.51 36.31
N THR A 204 -5.15 15.03 35.16
CA THR A 204 -4.29 15.55 34.08
C THR A 204 -4.30 17.08 34.00
N GLU A 205 -4.98 17.76 34.92
CA GLU A 205 -5.17 19.23 34.94
C GLU A 205 -3.83 19.98 35.10
N ASP A 206 -2.93 19.53 35.99
CA ASP A 206 -1.64 20.18 36.24
C ASP A 206 -0.52 19.77 35.24
N VAL A 207 -0.81 18.85 34.31
CA VAL A 207 0.19 18.27 33.38
C VAL A 207 -0.02 18.72 31.94
N LEU A 208 -1.27 18.98 31.54
CA LEU A 208 -1.60 19.37 30.18
C LEU A 208 -1.59 20.89 30.02
N PRO A 209 -1.15 21.42 28.87
CA PRO A 209 -1.35 22.84 28.55
C PRO A 209 -2.83 23.23 28.61
N ASP A 210 -3.13 24.43 29.11
CA ASP A 210 -4.51 24.93 29.31
C ASP A 210 -5.41 24.76 28.09
N ILE A 211 -4.90 25.05 26.89
CA ILE A 211 -5.66 24.89 25.63
C ILE A 211 -6.12 23.44 25.44
N LEU A 212 -5.25 22.46 25.71
CA LEU A 212 -5.59 21.06 25.53
C LEU A 212 -6.59 20.62 26.59
N PHE A 213 -6.40 20.99 27.85
CA PHE A 213 -7.36 20.66 28.91
C PHE A 213 -8.75 21.26 28.68
N ASN A 214 -8.81 22.50 28.18
CA ASN A 214 -10.04 23.22 27.90
C ASN A 214 -10.79 22.70 26.67
N GLU A 215 -10.10 22.09 25.70
CA GLU A 215 -10.73 21.50 24.51
C GLU A 215 -11.04 20.00 24.67
N LEU A 216 -10.52 19.33 25.69
CA LEU A 216 -10.84 17.92 25.96
C LEU A 216 -12.20 17.75 26.68
N LYS A 217 -13.26 18.33 26.10
CA LYS A 217 -14.62 18.30 26.65
C LYS A 217 -15.46 17.18 26.01
N PRO A 218 -16.25 16.43 26.81
CA PRO A 218 -17.06 15.32 26.31
C PRO A 218 -18.05 15.70 25.19
N HIS A 219 -18.59 16.93 25.20
CA HIS A 219 -19.56 17.40 24.21
C HIS A 219 -18.97 17.52 22.80
N LEU A 220 -17.64 17.57 22.66
CA LEU A 220 -16.97 17.60 21.36
C LEU A 220 -16.81 16.20 20.74
N ILE A 221 -17.03 15.14 21.52
CA ILE A 221 -17.00 13.74 21.04
C ILE A 221 -18.41 13.26 20.70
N ALA A 222 -19.43 13.75 21.42
CA ALA A 222 -20.82 13.33 21.26
C ALA A 222 -21.35 13.36 19.80
N PRO A 223 -21.04 14.38 18.97
CA PRO A 223 -21.49 14.40 17.57
C PRO A 223 -21.00 13.21 16.74
N VAL A 224 -19.79 12.71 16.99
CA VAL A 224 -19.23 11.55 16.28
C VAL A 224 -20.01 10.28 16.63
N VAL A 225 -20.26 10.05 17.91
CA VAL A 225 -21.07 8.90 18.39
C VAL A 225 -22.49 8.98 17.84
N VAL A 226 -23.11 10.16 17.91
CA VAL A 226 -24.47 10.36 17.37
C VAL A 226 -24.50 10.11 15.86
N TYR A 227 -23.53 10.59 15.09
CA TYR A 227 -23.48 10.30 13.65
C TYR A 227 -23.31 8.80 13.35
N LEU A 228 -22.41 8.10 14.06
CA LEU A 228 -22.25 6.64 13.92
C LEU A 228 -23.52 5.86 14.25
N CYS A 229 -24.42 6.45 15.03
CA CYS A 229 -25.72 5.88 15.36
C CYS A 229 -26.87 6.32 14.44
N HIS A 230 -26.64 7.22 13.48
CA HIS A 230 -27.69 7.70 12.59
C HIS A 230 -28.02 6.67 11.49
N GLU A 231 -29.23 6.70 10.97
CA GLU A 231 -29.69 5.75 9.94
C GLU A 231 -28.97 5.90 8.59
N SER A 232 -28.50 7.12 8.30
CA SER A 232 -27.71 7.42 7.10
C SER A 232 -26.28 6.90 7.17
N CYS A 233 -25.72 6.68 8.37
CA CYS A 233 -24.37 6.18 8.53
C CYS A 233 -24.27 4.73 8.04
N LYS A 234 -23.29 4.49 7.16
CA LYS A 234 -23.03 3.17 6.55
C LYS A 234 -21.81 2.47 7.14
N ASP A 235 -21.08 3.13 8.03
CA ASP A 235 -19.96 2.53 8.74
C ASP A 235 -20.42 1.37 9.62
N ASN A 236 -19.72 0.25 9.49
CA ASN A 236 -19.89 -0.95 10.30
C ASN A 236 -18.50 -1.58 10.52
N GLY A 237 -18.20 -1.98 11.75
CA GLY A 237 -16.88 -2.50 12.13
C GLY A 237 -15.76 -1.46 12.14
N SER A 238 -16.08 -0.16 12.20
CA SER A 238 -15.07 0.91 12.20
C SER A 238 -14.58 1.25 13.60
N TYR A 239 -13.30 1.64 13.71
CA TYR A 239 -12.71 2.19 14.93
C TYR A 239 -12.44 3.68 14.74
N ILE A 240 -13.12 4.53 15.50
CA ILE A 240 -13.03 5.97 15.36
C ILE A 240 -12.43 6.56 16.63
N GLU A 241 -11.27 7.19 16.51
CA GLU A 241 -10.69 8.01 17.56
C GLU A 241 -11.26 9.42 17.49
N SER A 242 -11.61 10.03 18.63
CA SER A 242 -12.09 11.40 18.65
C SER A 242 -11.83 12.13 19.97
N ALA A 243 -11.47 13.41 19.85
CA ALA A 243 -11.26 14.36 20.94
C ALA A 243 -11.15 15.78 20.39
N ALA A 244 -11.46 16.80 21.21
CA ALA A 244 -11.21 18.21 20.89
C ALA A 244 -11.72 18.68 19.51
N GLY A 245 -12.87 18.15 19.06
CA GLY A 245 -13.43 18.48 17.74
C GLY A 245 -12.71 17.85 16.55
N TRP A 246 -11.79 16.92 16.79
CA TRP A 246 -11.09 16.12 15.79
C TRP A 246 -11.51 14.65 15.87
N ALA A 247 -11.47 13.96 14.73
CA ALA A 247 -11.65 12.52 14.66
C ALA A 247 -10.84 11.89 13.53
N THR A 248 -10.43 10.64 13.71
CA THR A 248 -9.78 9.82 12.67
C THR A 248 -10.25 8.36 12.74
N LYS A 249 -9.97 7.59 11.69
CA LYS A 249 -10.20 6.14 11.64
C LYS A 249 -8.90 5.39 11.91
N LEU A 250 -8.96 4.39 12.79
CA LEU A 250 -7.89 3.42 13.01
C LEU A 250 -8.24 2.10 12.32
N ASN A 251 -7.23 1.40 11.78
CA ASN A 251 -7.36 0.07 11.18
C ASN A 251 -6.08 -0.75 11.43
N ILE A 252 -6.18 -2.08 11.33
CA ILE A 252 -5.03 -2.99 11.38
C ILE A 252 -4.53 -3.25 9.96
N VAL A 253 -3.22 -3.09 9.73
CA VAL A 253 -2.55 -3.41 8.47
C VAL A 253 -1.59 -4.58 8.64
N ARG A 254 -1.36 -5.35 7.57
CA ARG A 254 -0.41 -6.48 7.55
C ARG A 254 0.70 -6.21 6.55
N GLY A 255 1.95 -6.35 6.98
CA GLY A 255 3.13 -6.27 6.09
C GLY A 255 3.13 -7.37 5.02
N LYS A 256 3.98 -7.22 4.00
CA LYS A 256 4.17 -8.25 2.95
C LYS A 256 4.68 -9.57 3.53
N GLY A 257 5.51 -9.49 4.56
CA GLY A 257 6.14 -10.63 5.20
C GLY A 257 7.19 -11.32 4.32
N CYS A 258 7.64 -12.49 4.76
CA CYS A 258 8.67 -13.26 4.05
C CYS A 258 8.46 -14.77 4.26
N VAL A 259 8.75 -15.58 3.23
CA VAL A 259 8.78 -17.03 3.37
C VAL A 259 9.97 -17.45 4.23
N LEU A 260 9.79 -18.44 5.09
CA LEU A 260 10.80 -18.84 6.09
C LEU A 260 11.55 -20.13 5.70
N ARG A 261 11.44 -20.54 4.45
CA ARG A 261 12.10 -21.72 3.87
C ARG A 261 12.33 -21.53 2.38
N THR A 262 13.33 -22.19 1.82
CA THR A 262 13.75 -22.01 0.43
C THR A 262 13.06 -22.95 -0.55
N SER A 263 12.40 -24.01 -0.06
CA SER A 263 11.59 -24.90 -0.90
C SER A 263 10.42 -25.49 -0.11
N ILE A 264 9.42 -26.01 -0.85
CA ILE A 264 8.29 -26.70 -0.23
C ILE A 264 8.72 -28.02 0.44
N ASP A 265 9.76 -28.67 -0.10
CA ASP A 265 10.32 -29.93 0.38
C ASP A 265 11.22 -29.75 1.60
N GLN A 266 11.65 -28.52 1.88
CA GLN A 266 12.32 -28.20 3.13
C GLN A 266 11.29 -28.28 4.27
N THR A 267 11.38 -29.38 5.03
CA THR A 267 10.47 -29.70 6.13
C THR A 267 10.73 -28.89 7.40
N ASN A 268 11.96 -28.41 7.58
CA ASN A 268 12.37 -27.67 8.78
C ASN A 268 12.63 -26.19 8.46
N THR A 269 11.99 -25.31 9.23
CA THR A 269 12.35 -23.89 9.35
C THR A 269 13.22 -23.72 10.58
N THR A 270 14.40 -23.09 10.45
CA THR A 270 15.32 -22.89 11.58
C THR A 270 15.23 -21.46 12.14
N PRO A 271 15.43 -21.25 13.45
CA PRO A 271 15.52 -19.91 14.02
C PRO A 271 16.61 -19.03 13.38
N GLU A 272 17.72 -19.63 12.93
CA GLU A 272 18.81 -18.91 12.26
C GLU A 272 18.37 -18.33 10.92
N TYR A 273 17.57 -19.06 10.15
CA TYR A 273 17.00 -18.55 8.90
C TYR A 273 15.97 -17.44 9.19
N VAL A 274 15.11 -17.62 10.20
CA VAL A 274 14.17 -16.57 10.62
C VAL A 274 14.92 -15.28 10.99
N LYS A 275 16.03 -15.39 11.73
CA LYS A 275 16.90 -14.26 12.07
C LYS A 275 17.50 -13.60 10.83
N SER A 276 17.97 -14.37 9.85
CA SER A 276 18.62 -13.83 8.65
C SER A 276 17.65 -13.04 7.75
N VAL A 277 16.35 -13.35 7.81
CA VAL A 277 15.32 -12.64 7.02
C VAL A 277 14.40 -11.75 7.87
N TRP A 278 14.68 -11.55 9.16
CA TRP A 278 13.79 -10.83 10.10
C TRP A 278 13.43 -9.41 9.66
N ALA A 279 14.38 -8.70 9.07
CA ALA A 279 14.14 -7.36 8.53
C ALA A 279 13.03 -7.36 7.45
N LYS A 280 12.95 -8.42 6.62
CA LYS A 280 11.90 -8.57 5.60
C LYS A 280 10.55 -8.95 6.23
N ILE A 281 10.55 -9.75 7.30
CA ILE A 281 9.33 -10.15 8.03
C ILE A 281 8.64 -8.93 8.63
N THR A 282 9.43 -7.99 9.15
CA THR A 282 8.97 -6.81 9.90
C THR A 282 8.86 -5.54 9.06
N ASP A 283 9.14 -5.63 7.76
CA ASP A 283 8.99 -4.51 6.84
C ASP A 283 7.50 -4.19 6.59
N MET A 284 7.14 -2.93 6.85
CA MET A 284 5.78 -2.40 6.74
C MET A 284 5.63 -1.40 5.59
N THR A 285 6.65 -1.20 4.75
CA THR A 285 6.65 -0.20 3.67
C THR A 285 5.49 -0.39 2.69
N ASP A 286 5.15 -1.65 2.35
CA ASP A 286 4.00 -2.01 1.50
C ASP A 286 2.90 -2.73 2.30
N ALA A 287 2.68 -2.36 3.57
CA ALA A 287 1.63 -2.95 4.37
C ALA A 287 0.23 -2.69 3.77
N LYS A 288 -0.63 -3.70 3.84
CA LYS A 288 -1.99 -3.67 3.27
C LYS A 288 -3.06 -3.80 4.35
N LEU A 289 -4.18 -3.12 4.15
CA LEU A 289 -5.41 -3.39 4.88
C LEU A 289 -5.99 -4.72 4.41
N LEU A 290 -6.45 -5.55 5.34
CA LEU A 290 -7.22 -6.75 5.06
C LEU A 290 -8.59 -6.60 5.71
N ASP A 291 -9.65 -6.76 4.91
CA ASP A 291 -11.02 -6.55 5.33
C ASP A 291 -11.61 -7.77 6.04
N THR A 292 -11.09 -8.97 5.75
CA THR A 292 -11.64 -10.22 6.26
C THR A 292 -10.57 -11.24 6.61
N ILE A 293 -10.92 -12.16 7.51
CA ILE A 293 -10.10 -13.35 7.81
C ILE A 293 -9.91 -14.25 6.56
N GLY A 294 -10.85 -14.24 5.62
CA GLY A 294 -10.77 -14.99 4.37
C GLY A 294 -9.61 -14.51 3.48
N GLN A 295 -9.44 -13.20 3.32
CA GLN A 295 -8.29 -12.63 2.60
C GLN A 295 -6.97 -12.97 3.28
N ALA A 296 -6.92 -12.90 4.62
CA ALA A 296 -5.71 -13.19 5.38
C ALA A 296 -5.25 -14.66 5.22
N SER A 297 -6.20 -15.60 5.19
CA SER A 297 -5.94 -17.02 4.96
C SER A 297 -5.64 -17.33 3.49
N GLY A 298 -6.37 -16.72 2.56
CA GLY A 298 -6.21 -16.95 1.11
C GLY A 298 -4.81 -16.61 0.60
N SER A 299 -4.21 -15.52 1.10
CA SER A 299 -2.85 -15.15 0.70
C SER A 299 -1.78 -16.19 1.06
N LEU A 300 -2.02 -17.06 2.05
CA LEU A 300 -1.08 -18.12 2.39
C LEU A 300 -1.01 -19.18 1.28
N LEU A 301 -2.12 -19.43 0.59
CA LEU A 301 -2.15 -20.38 -0.53
C LEU A 301 -1.26 -19.88 -1.68
N GLU A 302 -1.37 -18.60 -2.04
CA GLU A 302 -0.52 -17.97 -3.07
C GLU A 302 0.98 -18.09 -2.74
N VAL A 303 1.34 -17.88 -1.46
CA VAL A 303 2.73 -18.06 -1.00
C VAL A 303 3.19 -19.50 -1.20
N LEU A 304 2.36 -20.49 -0.85
CA LEU A 304 2.69 -21.91 -0.99
C LEU A 304 2.77 -22.36 -2.45
N GLU A 305 1.88 -21.87 -3.32
CA GLU A 305 1.91 -22.15 -4.76
C GLU A 305 3.19 -21.61 -5.39
N LYS A 306 3.53 -20.35 -5.13
CA LYS A 306 4.80 -19.77 -5.56
C LYS A 306 6.01 -20.55 -5.05
N LEU A 307 5.97 -21.02 -3.80
CA LEU A 307 7.07 -21.80 -3.22
C LEU A 307 7.19 -23.18 -3.88
N LYS A 308 6.06 -23.81 -4.22
CA LYS A 308 6.00 -25.09 -4.94
C LYS A 308 6.50 -24.96 -6.38
N GLU A 309 6.21 -23.84 -7.04
CA GLU A 309 6.68 -23.55 -8.40
C GLU A 309 8.16 -23.17 -8.48
N GLY A 310 8.87 -23.11 -7.34
CA GLY A 310 10.27 -22.68 -7.27
C GLY A 310 10.45 -21.18 -7.46
N LYS A 311 9.37 -20.39 -7.38
CA LYS A 311 9.39 -18.93 -7.52
C LYS A 311 9.89 -18.21 -6.25
N TYR A 312 9.96 -18.89 -5.11
CA TYR A 312 10.62 -18.38 -3.90
C TYR A 312 12.07 -18.87 -3.85
N GLY A 313 13.00 -17.96 -4.10
CA GLY A 313 14.41 -18.24 -4.41
C GLY A 313 14.91 -17.36 -5.56
N GLU A 314 13.98 -16.80 -6.32
CA GLU A 314 14.20 -15.76 -7.32
C GLU A 314 14.04 -14.37 -6.67
N TYR A 315 14.79 -13.38 -7.17
CA TYR A 315 14.71 -12.02 -6.67
C TYR A 315 13.39 -11.40 -7.12
N GLU A 316 12.66 -10.75 -6.21
CA GLU A 316 11.37 -10.14 -6.51
C GLU A 316 11.39 -8.66 -6.10
N ASP A 317 10.86 -7.79 -6.96
CA ASP A 317 10.68 -6.36 -6.68
C ASP A 317 9.38 -5.85 -7.30
N THR A 318 8.87 -4.75 -6.75
CA THR A 318 7.62 -4.11 -7.19
C THR A 318 7.94 -2.77 -7.87
N PHE A 319 7.30 -2.53 -9.02
CA PHE A 319 7.51 -1.31 -9.81
C PHE A 319 6.17 -0.62 -10.05
N LYS A 320 5.97 0.54 -9.39
CA LYS A 320 4.76 1.37 -9.54
C LYS A 320 5.02 2.44 -10.59
N TYR A 321 4.05 2.66 -11.47
CA TYR A 321 4.13 3.71 -12.48
C TYR A 321 2.77 4.32 -12.80
N SER A 322 2.82 5.54 -13.30
CA SER A 322 1.70 6.36 -13.71
C SER A 322 1.98 7.03 -15.05
N ASN A 323 0.99 7.76 -15.57
CA ASN A 323 1.15 8.57 -16.77
C ASN A 323 2.34 9.56 -16.68
N LYS A 324 2.61 10.13 -15.50
CA LYS A 324 3.75 11.01 -15.24
C LYS A 324 5.07 10.33 -15.56
N ASP A 325 5.23 9.08 -15.15
CA ASP A 325 6.46 8.32 -15.33
C ASP A 325 6.66 7.95 -16.81
N LEU A 326 5.57 7.61 -17.50
CA LEU A 326 5.58 7.33 -18.94
C LEU A 326 6.00 8.56 -19.75
N ILE A 327 5.42 9.73 -19.46
CA ILE A 327 5.74 11.00 -20.14
C ILE A 327 7.19 11.40 -19.85
N LEU A 328 7.62 11.31 -18.58
CA LEU A 328 8.98 11.62 -18.16
C LEU A 328 10.00 10.75 -18.91
N TYR A 329 9.73 9.44 -19.03
CA TYR A 329 10.56 8.55 -19.81
C TYR A 329 10.59 8.92 -21.30
N ALA A 330 9.42 9.19 -21.90
CA ALA A 330 9.32 9.56 -23.31
C ALA A 330 10.16 10.80 -23.63
N LEU A 331 10.09 11.84 -22.78
CA LEU A 331 10.96 13.02 -22.86
C LEU A 331 12.44 12.66 -22.67
N GLY A 332 12.73 11.79 -21.71
CA GLY A 332 14.09 11.27 -21.43
C GLY A 332 14.72 10.51 -22.61
N ILE A 333 13.94 10.03 -23.58
CA ILE A 333 14.42 9.41 -24.82
C ILE A 333 14.13 10.25 -26.08
N GLY A 334 13.90 11.54 -25.88
CA GLY A 334 13.83 12.56 -26.93
C GLY A 334 12.50 12.65 -27.68
N ALA A 335 11.40 12.10 -27.15
CA ALA A 335 10.08 12.43 -27.64
C ALA A 335 9.83 13.93 -27.46
N SER A 336 9.19 14.57 -28.45
CA SER A 336 9.02 16.02 -28.44
C SER A 336 7.68 16.42 -29.02
N VAL A 337 7.03 17.40 -28.39
CA VAL A 337 5.80 18.02 -28.91
C VAL A 337 5.99 18.71 -30.26
N LYS A 338 7.23 18.91 -30.72
CA LYS A 338 7.53 19.35 -32.10
C LYS A 338 7.12 18.32 -33.15
N ASN A 339 7.05 17.03 -32.77
CA ASN A 339 6.55 15.96 -33.61
C ASN A 339 5.09 15.70 -33.22
N GLU A 340 4.13 16.00 -34.09
CA GLU A 340 2.71 15.79 -33.79
C GLU A 340 2.41 14.33 -33.39
N ASN A 341 3.09 13.37 -34.02
CA ASN A 341 2.96 11.94 -33.74
C ASN A 341 3.54 11.49 -32.38
N ASP A 342 4.24 12.37 -31.65
CA ASP A 342 4.76 12.09 -30.30
C ASP A 342 3.77 12.55 -29.20
N LEU A 343 2.73 13.36 -29.52
CA LEU A 343 1.81 13.88 -28.51
C LEU A 343 1.11 12.77 -27.70
N LYS A 344 0.81 11.64 -28.35
CA LYS A 344 0.25 10.45 -27.71
C LYS A 344 1.17 9.78 -26.68
N PHE A 345 2.45 10.13 -26.63
CA PHE A 345 3.39 9.67 -25.59
C PHE A 345 3.62 10.73 -24.51
N LEU A 346 3.10 11.94 -24.70
CA LEU A 346 3.43 13.13 -23.92
C LEU A 346 2.22 13.78 -23.24
N TYR A 347 1.00 13.32 -23.55
CA TYR A 347 -0.23 13.87 -22.98
C TYR A 347 -1.20 12.77 -22.58
N GLU A 348 -1.46 12.66 -21.29
CA GLU A 348 -2.25 11.61 -20.66
C GLU A 348 -3.73 11.58 -21.08
N ASN A 349 -4.28 12.71 -21.57
CA ASN A 349 -5.66 12.73 -22.09
C ASN A 349 -5.72 12.59 -23.62
N HIS A 350 -4.60 12.28 -24.28
CA HIS A 350 -4.64 11.91 -25.69
C HIS A 350 -5.46 10.62 -25.85
N PRO A 351 -6.39 10.50 -26.82
CA PRO A 351 -7.24 9.31 -26.99
C PRO A 351 -6.44 8.00 -27.17
N GLU A 352 -5.24 8.09 -27.73
CA GLU A 352 -4.31 6.98 -27.93
C GLU A 352 -3.10 7.04 -26.98
N PHE A 353 -3.26 7.66 -25.80
CA PHE A 353 -2.17 7.76 -24.83
C PHE A 353 -1.57 6.38 -24.53
N SER A 354 -0.27 6.23 -24.72
CA SER A 354 0.40 4.95 -24.60
C SER A 354 1.86 5.10 -24.17
N ALA A 355 2.42 4.04 -23.59
CA ALA A 355 3.84 3.99 -23.26
C ALA A 355 4.66 3.64 -24.50
N ILE A 356 5.82 4.29 -24.67
CA ILE A 356 6.84 3.77 -25.59
C ILE A 356 7.34 2.43 -25.01
N PRO A 357 7.27 1.30 -25.75
CA PRO A 357 7.46 -0.04 -25.17
C PRO A 357 8.78 -0.27 -24.44
N SER A 358 9.85 0.42 -24.84
CA SER A 358 11.15 0.34 -24.18
C SER A 358 11.15 0.86 -22.74
N TYR A 359 10.11 1.59 -22.30
CA TYR A 359 9.88 1.95 -20.89
C TYR A 359 9.93 0.70 -20.00
N PHE A 360 9.35 -0.40 -20.47
CA PHE A 360 9.21 -1.63 -19.70
C PHE A 360 10.50 -2.46 -19.59
N VAL A 361 11.64 -1.89 -19.97
CA VAL A 361 12.95 -2.39 -19.53
C VAL A 361 13.20 -2.08 -18.05
N LEU A 362 12.61 -1.00 -17.54
CA LEU A 362 12.89 -0.44 -16.22
C LEU A 362 12.55 -1.39 -15.06
N PRO A 363 11.43 -2.15 -15.03
CA PRO A 363 11.15 -3.07 -13.93
C PRO A 363 12.25 -4.13 -13.73
N GLY A 364 12.72 -4.74 -14.83
CA GLY A 364 13.82 -5.71 -14.80
C GLY A 364 15.18 -5.08 -14.47
N LEU A 365 15.43 -3.86 -14.97
CA LEU A 365 16.62 -3.09 -14.59
C LEU A 365 16.62 -2.79 -13.09
N MET A 366 15.50 -2.29 -12.55
CA MET A 366 15.39 -1.90 -11.16
C MET A 366 15.61 -3.09 -10.25
N LEU A 367 14.98 -4.24 -10.53
CA LEU A 367 15.23 -5.47 -9.79
C LEU A 367 16.73 -5.83 -9.74
N CYS A 368 17.44 -5.70 -10.86
CA CYS A 368 18.88 -5.97 -10.93
C CYS A 368 19.73 -4.98 -10.13
N MET A 369 19.24 -3.76 -9.89
CA MET A 369 19.95 -2.69 -9.19
C MET A 369 19.60 -2.61 -7.70
N THR A 370 18.35 -2.91 -7.33
CA THR A 370 17.85 -2.85 -5.95
C THR A 370 18.16 -4.13 -5.17
N THR A 371 18.49 -5.21 -5.87
CA THR A 371 18.84 -6.50 -5.28
C THR A 371 20.28 -6.91 -5.60
N ASP A 372 20.82 -7.84 -4.82
CA ASP A 372 22.17 -8.38 -5.06
C ASP A 372 22.18 -9.54 -6.07
N ILE A 373 21.21 -9.60 -7.00
CA ILE A 373 21.12 -10.69 -7.99
C ILE A 373 22.38 -10.82 -8.84
N VAL A 374 23.03 -9.71 -9.17
CA VAL A 374 24.28 -9.72 -9.94
C VAL A 374 25.46 -10.07 -9.06
N GLY A 375 25.59 -9.48 -7.87
CA GLY A 375 26.73 -9.71 -6.98
C GLY A 375 26.77 -11.13 -6.41
N SER A 376 25.62 -11.68 -6.02
CA SER A 376 25.47 -13.07 -5.57
C SER A 376 25.80 -14.12 -6.65
N ALA A 377 25.74 -13.76 -7.93
CA ALA A 377 26.11 -14.64 -9.04
C ALA A 377 27.64 -14.76 -9.19
N LEU A 378 28.40 -13.84 -8.62
CA LEU A 378 29.85 -13.77 -8.79
C LEU A 378 30.56 -14.67 -7.78
N PRO A 379 31.60 -15.41 -8.19
CA PRO A 379 32.42 -16.20 -7.26
C PRO A 379 33.06 -15.37 -6.14
N SER A 380 33.34 -14.08 -6.40
CA SER A 380 33.90 -13.15 -5.43
C SER A 380 32.86 -12.47 -4.53
N GLY A 381 31.56 -12.60 -4.83
CA GLY A 381 30.46 -11.99 -4.09
C GLY A 381 30.46 -10.46 -4.06
N LYS A 382 31.17 -9.77 -4.97
CA LYS A 382 31.29 -8.31 -4.99
C LYS A 382 31.08 -7.74 -6.38
N ALA A 383 30.07 -6.88 -6.53
CA ALA A 383 29.90 -6.00 -7.67
C ALA A 383 29.77 -4.56 -7.18
N HIS A 384 30.63 -3.67 -7.68
CA HIS A 384 30.59 -2.23 -7.35
C HIS A 384 30.02 -1.46 -8.53
N LEU A 385 29.18 -0.45 -8.26
CA LEU A 385 28.54 0.36 -9.30
C LEU A 385 29.54 1.00 -10.28
N SER A 386 30.75 1.33 -9.83
CA SER A 386 31.83 1.89 -10.66
C SER A 386 32.36 0.92 -11.73
N ASN A 387 32.16 -0.39 -11.55
CA ASN A 387 32.74 -1.44 -12.40
C ASN A 387 31.68 -2.24 -13.16
N ILE A 388 30.42 -1.83 -13.08
CA ILE A 388 29.29 -2.47 -13.76
C ILE A 388 29.03 -1.74 -15.07
N LEU A 389 29.09 -2.49 -16.17
CA LEU A 389 28.72 -2.03 -17.50
C LEU A 389 27.53 -2.83 -18.00
N HIS A 390 26.50 -2.13 -18.49
CA HIS A 390 25.37 -2.77 -19.15
C HIS A 390 25.78 -3.20 -20.56
N GLY A 391 25.89 -4.50 -20.80
CA GLY A 391 26.46 -5.05 -22.04
C GLY A 391 25.41 -5.27 -23.13
N GLU A 392 24.37 -6.04 -22.83
CA GLU A 392 23.30 -6.38 -23.79
C GLU A 392 21.93 -6.27 -23.15
N GLN A 393 20.93 -5.94 -23.97
CA GLN A 393 19.54 -5.84 -23.55
C GLN A 393 18.63 -6.58 -24.54
N TYR A 394 17.76 -7.43 -24.02
CA TYR A 394 16.58 -7.98 -24.69
C TYR A 394 15.32 -7.60 -23.91
N LEU A 395 14.27 -7.23 -24.63
CA LEU A 395 12.95 -6.96 -24.06
C LEU A 395 11.88 -7.50 -25.02
N GLU A 396 10.88 -8.17 -24.48
CA GLU A 396 9.72 -8.69 -25.20
C GLU A 396 8.43 -8.32 -24.49
N ILE A 397 7.48 -7.79 -25.27
CA ILE A 397 6.11 -7.54 -24.81
C ILE A 397 5.27 -8.80 -25.10
N CYS A 398 4.72 -9.38 -24.05
CA CYS A 398 3.93 -10.61 -24.12
C CYS A 398 2.44 -10.33 -24.30
N ASP A 399 1.94 -9.23 -23.72
CA ASP A 399 0.52 -8.86 -23.72
C ASP A 399 0.38 -7.33 -23.62
N ASP A 400 -0.85 -6.83 -23.74
CA ASP A 400 -1.18 -5.41 -23.63
C ASP A 400 -0.94 -4.90 -22.20
N ILE A 401 -0.23 -3.77 -22.11
CA ILE A 401 0.23 -3.17 -20.85
C ILE A 401 -0.57 -1.90 -20.58
N PRO A 402 -1.13 -1.73 -19.36
CA PRO A 402 -1.85 -0.51 -19.01
C PRO A 402 -0.94 0.73 -18.99
N THR A 403 -1.53 1.92 -18.87
CA THR A 403 -0.80 3.19 -18.80
C THR A 403 -0.48 3.64 -17.38
N SER A 404 -0.87 2.85 -16.39
CA SER A 404 -0.53 2.99 -14.98
C SER A 404 -0.75 1.66 -14.26
N GLY A 405 -0.05 1.44 -13.15
CA GLY A 405 -0.31 0.30 -12.29
C GLY A 405 0.88 -0.09 -11.43
N THR A 406 0.71 -1.20 -10.72
CA THR A 406 1.77 -1.84 -9.94
C THR A 406 2.19 -3.13 -10.65
N LEU A 407 3.48 -3.24 -10.98
CA LEU A 407 4.05 -4.43 -11.59
C LEU A 407 4.85 -5.23 -10.57
N THR A 408 4.79 -6.55 -10.63
CA THR A 408 5.67 -7.45 -9.88
C THR A 408 6.67 -8.06 -10.83
N THR A 409 7.97 -7.91 -10.56
CA THR A 409 9.04 -8.47 -11.38
C THR A 409 9.77 -9.55 -10.61
N ILE A 410 9.94 -10.71 -11.25
CA ILE A 410 10.68 -11.84 -10.70
C ILE A 410 11.91 -12.07 -11.59
N GLY A 411 13.08 -12.24 -10.98
CA GLY A 411 14.35 -12.33 -11.68
C GLY A 411 15.26 -13.44 -11.19
N LYS A 412 16.00 -14.01 -12.15
CA LYS A 412 16.97 -15.07 -11.91
C LYS A 412 18.23 -14.89 -12.73
N VAL A 413 19.35 -15.27 -12.13
CA VAL A 413 20.60 -15.45 -12.86
C VAL A 413 20.39 -16.61 -13.84
N PHE A 414 20.48 -16.30 -15.13
CA PHE A 414 20.33 -17.28 -16.21
C PHE A 414 21.68 -17.85 -16.64
N ASP A 415 22.72 -17.00 -16.70
CA ASP A 415 24.05 -17.43 -17.10
C ASP A 415 25.16 -16.61 -16.43
N VAL A 416 26.34 -17.20 -16.25
CA VAL A 416 27.56 -16.51 -15.80
C VAL A 416 28.73 -16.99 -16.66
N MET A 417 29.42 -16.04 -17.28
CA MET A 417 30.55 -16.29 -18.17
C MET A 417 31.81 -15.58 -17.69
N ASP A 418 32.96 -16.23 -17.90
CA ASP A 418 34.29 -15.64 -17.72
C ASP A 418 34.77 -15.07 -19.05
N LYS A 419 35.03 -13.76 -19.08
CA LYS A 419 35.50 -13.03 -20.27
C LYS A 419 36.95 -12.54 -20.09
N GLY A 420 37.71 -13.18 -19.21
CA GLY A 420 39.11 -12.85 -18.91
C GLY A 420 39.20 -11.61 -18.02
N SER A 421 39.06 -10.42 -18.58
CA SER A 421 39.17 -9.17 -17.80
C SER A 421 37.91 -8.85 -16.97
N GLY A 422 36.85 -9.63 -17.08
CA GLY A 422 35.60 -9.43 -16.34
C GLY A 422 34.68 -10.65 -16.39
N ALA A 423 33.64 -10.61 -15.57
CA ALA A 423 32.53 -11.58 -15.61
C ALA A 423 31.36 -10.99 -16.40
N LEU A 424 30.61 -11.83 -17.12
CA LEU A 424 29.36 -11.44 -17.76
C LEU A 424 28.22 -12.25 -17.12
N VAL A 425 27.34 -11.58 -16.40
CA VAL A 425 26.16 -12.17 -15.75
C VAL A 425 24.95 -11.89 -16.63
N VAL A 426 24.25 -12.94 -17.04
CA VAL A 426 22.99 -12.85 -17.78
C VAL A 426 21.84 -13.09 -16.81
N THR A 427 20.91 -12.16 -16.76
CA THR A 427 19.73 -12.24 -15.89
C THR A 427 18.47 -12.30 -16.74
N ASN A 428 17.57 -13.23 -16.44
CA ASN A 428 16.21 -13.23 -16.98
C ASN A 428 15.26 -12.64 -15.95
N THR A 429 14.33 -11.81 -16.40
CA THR A 429 13.26 -11.26 -15.57
C THR A 429 11.92 -11.37 -16.28
N ASP A 430 10.90 -11.77 -15.52
CA ASP A 430 9.51 -11.85 -15.95
C ASP A 430 8.69 -10.86 -15.12
N THR A 431 7.88 -10.02 -15.78
CA THR A 431 7.08 -8.97 -15.12
C THR A 431 5.60 -9.23 -15.30
N TYR A 432 4.85 -9.10 -14.20
CA TYR A 432 3.43 -9.43 -14.08
C TYR A 432 2.61 -8.21 -13.62
N ASP A 433 1.35 -8.13 -14.02
CA ASP A 433 0.39 -7.19 -13.41
C ASP A 433 -0.18 -7.70 -12.07
N GLU A 434 -1.03 -6.90 -11.42
CA GLU A 434 -1.64 -7.22 -10.12
C GLU A 434 -2.57 -8.45 -10.17
N SER A 435 -3.01 -8.88 -11.36
CA SER A 435 -3.81 -10.11 -11.55
C SER A 435 -2.95 -11.36 -11.75
N GLY A 436 -1.63 -11.21 -11.86
CA GLY A 436 -0.68 -12.29 -12.11
C GLY A 436 -0.45 -12.60 -13.59
N ARG A 437 -0.92 -11.74 -14.51
CA ARG A 437 -0.74 -11.93 -15.96
C ARG A 437 0.66 -11.49 -16.41
N LEU A 438 1.35 -12.33 -17.18
CA LEU A 438 2.69 -12.05 -17.70
C LEU A 438 2.64 -10.99 -18.80
N LEU A 439 3.31 -9.86 -18.57
CA LEU A 439 3.35 -8.74 -19.50
C LEU A 439 4.66 -8.64 -20.26
N ILE A 440 5.79 -8.89 -19.59
CA ILE A 440 7.12 -8.60 -20.12
C ILE A 440 8.07 -9.75 -19.81
N LYS A 441 8.90 -10.10 -20.80
CA LYS A 441 10.12 -10.88 -20.61
C LYS A 441 11.33 -10.01 -20.93
N ASN A 442 12.33 -10.04 -20.07
CA ASN A 442 13.54 -9.26 -20.24
C ASN A 442 14.76 -10.14 -19.96
N GLN A 443 15.80 -10.00 -20.80
CA GLN A 443 17.10 -10.61 -20.58
C GLN A 443 18.19 -9.55 -20.72
N SER A 444 18.90 -9.28 -19.63
CA SER A 444 20.01 -8.34 -19.59
C SER A 444 21.33 -9.06 -19.41
N SER A 445 22.41 -8.50 -19.94
CA SER A 445 23.77 -8.95 -19.67
C SER A 445 24.57 -7.84 -19.02
N THR A 446 25.05 -8.10 -17.81
CA THR A 446 25.82 -7.17 -16.99
C THR A 446 27.28 -7.60 -16.99
N PHE A 447 28.17 -6.74 -17.46
CA PHE A 447 29.62 -6.99 -17.46
C PHE A 447 30.25 -6.35 -16.22
N ILE A 448 30.97 -7.14 -15.44
CA ILE A 448 31.62 -6.70 -14.20
C ILE A 448 33.12 -6.72 -14.43
N VAL A 449 33.69 -5.52 -14.59
CA VAL A 449 35.12 -5.31 -14.86
C VAL A 449 35.93 -5.78 -13.65
N GLY A 450 36.98 -6.56 -13.91
CA GLY A 450 37.88 -7.10 -12.88
C GLY A 450 37.39 -8.40 -12.22
N ALA A 451 36.16 -8.84 -12.48
CA ALA A 451 35.60 -10.05 -11.89
C ALA A 451 35.81 -11.33 -12.75
N GLY A 452 36.72 -11.30 -13.73
CA GLY A 452 37.03 -12.44 -14.59
C GLY A 452 38.16 -13.33 -14.04
N ASN A 453 38.68 -14.23 -14.88
CA ASN A 453 39.74 -15.20 -14.54
C ASN A 453 39.39 -16.19 -13.42
N PHE A 454 38.09 -16.48 -13.23
CA PHE A 454 37.61 -17.47 -12.27
C PHE A 454 37.46 -18.87 -12.89
N GLY A 455 37.88 -19.06 -14.14
CA GLY A 455 37.85 -20.37 -14.82
C GLY A 455 36.46 -20.77 -15.31
N GLY A 456 35.55 -19.81 -15.42
CA GLY A 456 34.20 -20.05 -15.94
C GLY A 456 34.17 -20.30 -17.45
N LYS A 457 32.98 -20.67 -17.96
CA LYS A 457 32.78 -20.83 -19.41
C LYS A 457 32.86 -19.49 -20.14
N LYS A 458 33.37 -19.53 -21.37
CA LYS A 458 33.56 -18.33 -22.22
C LYS A 458 32.40 -18.08 -23.17
N THR A 459 31.60 -19.10 -23.47
CA THR A 459 30.49 -19.06 -24.42
C THR A 459 29.15 -19.13 -23.68
N PRO A 460 28.12 -18.43 -24.18
CA PRO A 460 26.80 -18.46 -23.57
C PRO A 460 26.14 -19.83 -23.70
N ILE A 461 25.27 -20.18 -22.75
CA ILE A 461 24.41 -21.36 -22.86
C ILE A 461 23.27 -21.15 -23.86
N LYS A 462 22.64 -22.25 -24.26
CA LYS A 462 21.40 -22.22 -25.06
C LYS A 462 20.32 -21.44 -24.30
N GLY A 463 19.71 -20.46 -24.96
CA GLY A 463 18.65 -19.60 -24.39
C GLY A 463 19.10 -18.16 -24.09
N VAL A 464 20.40 -17.85 -24.19
CA VAL A 464 20.86 -16.46 -24.32
C VAL A 464 20.49 -15.97 -25.72
N ILE A 465 19.71 -14.88 -25.80
CA ILE A 465 19.22 -14.32 -27.06
C ILE A 465 20.38 -13.67 -27.82
N PRO A 466 20.71 -14.10 -29.05
CA PRO A 466 21.86 -13.58 -29.78
C PRO A 466 21.58 -12.22 -30.41
N ILE A 467 22.62 -11.41 -30.56
CA ILE A 467 22.58 -10.23 -31.45
C ILE A 467 22.60 -10.67 -32.92
N VAL A 468 22.17 -9.79 -33.82
CA VAL A 468 22.14 -10.07 -35.27
C VAL A 468 22.83 -8.93 -36.01
N ASN A 469 23.86 -9.26 -36.79
CA ASN A 469 24.57 -8.27 -37.60
C ASN A 469 23.67 -7.74 -38.72
N PRO A 470 23.77 -6.44 -39.06
CA PRO A 470 23.03 -5.88 -40.19
C PRO A 470 23.47 -6.54 -41.51
N PRO A 471 22.59 -6.58 -42.53
CA PRO A 471 22.93 -7.11 -43.84
C PRO A 471 24.02 -6.26 -44.51
N ASN A 472 24.83 -6.89 -45.37
CA ASN A 472 25.93 -6.23 -46.07
C ASN A 472 25.42 -5.40 -47.27
N ARG A 473 24.60 -4.38 -47.01
CA ARG A 473 24.02 -3.43 -47.97
C ARG A 473 23.74 -2.08 -47.29
N SER A 474 23.47 -1.04 -48.07
CA SER A 474 23.08 0.26 -47.52
C SER A 474 21.80 0.16 -46.66
N PRO A 475 21.66 1.00 -45.61
CA PRO A 475 20.43 1.10 -44.82
C PRO A 475 19.22 1.44 -45.70
N ASP A 476 18.06 0.89 -45.35
CA ASP A 476 16.79 1.23 -45.99
C ASP A 476 16.27 2.60 -45.52
N ALA A 477 16.63 3.00 -44.31
CA ALA A 477 16.32 4.30 -43.72
C ALA A 477 17.38 4.70 -42.69
N THR A 478 17.53 6.01 -42.52
CA THR A 478 18.43 6.62 -41.53
C THR A 478 17.70 7.75 -40.83
N CYS A 479 17.81 7.81 -39.49
CA CYS A 479 17.30 8.92 -38.69
C CYS A 479 18.44 9.58 -37.89
N LEU A 480 18.34 10.89 -37.68
CA LEU A 480 19.27 11.67 -36.88
C LEU A 480 18.55 12.28 -35.68
N TYR A 481 19.05 12.05 -34.47
CA TYR A 481 18.58 12.69 -33.26
C TYR A 481 19.74 13.34 -32.51
N LYS A 482 19.68 14.65 -32.33
CA LYS A 482 20.59 15.36 -31.44
C LYS A 482 20.07 15.25 -30.01
N THR A 483 20.91 14.72 -29.12
CA THR A 483 20.59 14.67 -27.68
C THR A 483 20.81 16.05 -27.04
N SER A 484 20.13 16.34 -25.93
CA SER A 484 20.45 17.49 -25.09
C SER A 484 21.72 17.23 -24.27
N GLU A 485 22.40 18.28 -23.82
CA GLU A 485 23.44 18.16 -22.77
C GLU A 485 22.84 17.62 -21.46
N ASP A 486 21.57 17.94 -21.19
CA ASP A 486 20.84 17.45 -20.01
C ASP A 486 20.21 16.06 -20.20
N GLN A 487 20.47 15.37 -21.32
CA GLN A 487 19.72 14.14 -21.67
C GLN A 487 19.86 13.05 -20.60
N ALA A 488 21.06 12.87 -20.05
CA ALA A 488 21.29 11.90 -18.98
C ALA A 488 20.67 12.35 -17.64
N ALA A 489 20.72 13.66 -17.36
CA ALA A 489 20.11 14.25 -16.16
C ALA A 489 18.58 14.11 -16.16
N LEU A 490 17.95 14.16 -17.33
CA LEU A 490 16.52 13.90 -17.49
C LEU A 490 16.20 12.40 -17.45
N TYR A 491 16.91 11.58 -18.23
CA TYR A 491 16.63 10.14 -18.35
C TYR A 491 16.78 9.38 -17.02
N ARG A 492 17.77 9.74 -16.19
CA ARG A 492 17.95 9.11 -14.87
C ARG A 492 16.73 9.23 -13.96
N LEU A 493 15.88 10.24 -14.16
CA LEU A 493 14.65 10.42 -13.38
C LEU A 493 13.62 9.31 -13.65
N SER A 494 13.80 8.51 -14.70
CA SER A 494 13.00 7.31 -14.95
C SER A 494 13.41 6.10 -14.09
N GLY A 495 14.53 6.16 -13.35
CA GLY A 495 14.87 5.16 -12.33
C GLY A 495 16.36 4.83 -12.19
N ASP A 496 17.15 4.91 -13.26
CA ASP A 496 18.59 4.61 -13.20
C ASP A 496 19.40 5.79 -12.66
N LEU A 497 19.57 5.80 -11.34
CA LEU A 497 20.25 6.86 -10.59
C LEU A 497 21.78 6.69 -10.51
N ASN A 498 22.40 5.78 -11.27
CA ASN A 498 23.85 5.56 -11.21
C ASN A 498 24.62 6.88 -11.42
N PRO A 499 25.48 7.29 -10.44
CA PRO A 499 26.18 8.58 -10.51
C PRO A 499 27.09 8.73 -11.74
N LEU A 500 27.51 7.62 -12.37
CA LEU A 500 28.28 7.58 -13.62
C LEU A 500 27.70 8.49 -14.73
N HIS A 501 26.38 8.72 -14.70
CA HIS A 501 25.66 9.46 -15.73
C HIS A 501 25.45 10.94 -15.42
N ILE A 502 25.95 11.46 -14.30
CA ILE A 502 25.77 12.88 -13.93
C ILE A 502 26.95 13.48 -13.18
N ASP A 503 27.68 12.70 -12.38
CA ASP A 503 28.77 13.16 -11.54
C ASP A 503 30.13 12.91 -12.23
N PRO A 504 30.89 13.96 -12.58
CA PRO A 504 32.21 13.83 -13.21
C PRO A 504 33.22 13.03 -12.37
N ASP A 505 33.21 13.20 -11.04
CA ASP A 505 34.18 12.54 -10.17
C ASP A 505 33.91 11.02 -10.14
N PHE A 506 32.64 10.64 -10.06
CA PHE A 506 32.25 9.23 -10.15
C PHE A 506 32.46 8.65 -11.55
N ALA A 507 32.20 9.41 -12.60
CA ALA A 507 32.45 8.99 -13.98
C ALA A 507 33.93 8.65 -14.22
N ALA A 508 34.84 9.45 -13.64
CA ALA A 508 36.28 9.21 -13.68
C ALA A 508 36.68 7.88 -13.01
N LEU A 509 36.03 7.50 -11.90
CA LEU A 509 36.25 6.18 -11.26
C LEU A 509 35.88 5.02 -12.18
N GLY A 510 34.87 5.20 -13.03
CA GLY A 510 34.47 4.23 -14.06
C GLY A 510 35.34 4.24 -15.33
N GLY A 511 36.38 5.10 -15.38
CA GLY A 511 37.27 5.23 -16.52
C GLY A 511 36.76 6.14 -17.64
N PHE A 512 35.75 6.97 -17.38
CA PHE A 512 35.20 7.92 -18.36
C PHE A 512 35.68 9.35 -18.06
N LYS A 513 36.01 10.10 -19.12
CA LYS A 513 36.47 11.50 -18.97
C LYS A 513 35.37 12.47 -18.55
N THR A 514 34.12 12.13 -18.89
CA THR A 514 32.91 12.90 -18.60
C THR A 514 31.77 11.94 -18.32
N PRO A 515 30.70 12.38 -17.64
CA PRO A 515 29.48 11.60 -17.55
C PRO A 515 28.97 11.16 -18.93
N ILE A 516 28.55 9.90 -19.04
CA ILE A 516 28.06 9.31 -20.29
C ILE A 516 26.53 9.19 -20.24
N LEU A 517 25.89 9.20 -21.40
CA LEU A 517 24.47 8.89 -21.53
C LEU A 517 24.24 7.40 -21.24
N HIS A 518 23.12 7.07 -20.57
CA HIS A 518 22.71 5.69 -20.37
C HIS A 518 22.56 4.96 -21.70
N GLY A 519 23.09 3.73 -21.79
CA GLY A 519 22.89 2.89 -22.97
C GLY A 519 21.39 2.70 -23.26
N LEU A 520 20.58 2.46 -22.23
CA LEU A 520 19.13 2.31 -22.34
C LEU A 520 18.41 3.58 -22.84
N CYS A 521 18.97 4.77 -22.62
CA CYS A 521 18.47 5.99 -23.24
C CYS A 521 18.71 5.97 -24.75
N SER A 522 19.94 5.62 -25.18
CA SER A 522 20.29 5.47 -26.60
C SER A 522 19.44 4.39 -27.30
N LEU A 523 19.12 3.29 -26.60
CA LEU A 523 18.16 2.28 -27.04
C LEU A 523 16.78 2.90 -27.27
N GLY A 524 16.28 3.72 -26.35
CA GLY A 524 14.99 4.40 -26.47
C GLY A 524 14.90 5.28 -27.72
N PHE A 525 15.94 6.06 -28.02
CA PHE A 525 16.05 6.83 -29.27
C PHE A 525 15.96 5.91 -30.51
N SER A 526 16.65 4.77 -30.50
CA SER A 526 16.62 3.81 -31.61
C SER A 526 15.26 3.13 -31.79
N VAL A 527 14.61 2.74 -30.70
CA VAL A 527 13.25 2.16 -30.75
C VAL A 527 12.27 3.19 -31.30
N ARG A 528 12.36 4.46 -30.88
CA ARG A 528 11.55 5.54 -31.45
C ARG A 528 11.79 5.71 -32.95
N ALA A 529 13.04 5.66 -33.41
CA ALA A 529 13.35 5.73 -34.84
C ALA A 529 12.66 4.60 -35.62
N VAL A 530 12.73 3.36 -35.12
CA VAL A 530 12.07 2.21 -35.76
C VAL A 530 10.55 2.33 -35.75
N LEU A 531 9.95 2.72 -34.62
CA LEU A 531 8.51 2.87 -34.51
C LEU A 531 7.97 3.97 -35.43
N ALA A 532 8.64 5.11 -35.48
CA ALA A 532 8.28 6.20 -36.39
C ALA A 532 8.38 5.76 -37.85
N GLN A 533 9.46 5.05 -38.21
CA GLN A 533 9.76 4.70 -39.59
C GLN A 533 8.94 3.52 -40.13
N TYR A 534 8.64 2.51 -39.30
CA TYR A 534 8.07 1.23 -39.76
C TYR A 534 6.78 0.82 -39.05
N ALA A 535 6.36 1.52 -38.00
CA ALA A 535 5.14 1.21 -37.26
C ALA A 535 4.16 2.39 -37.18
N ASN A 536 4.42 3.53 -37.83
CA ASN A 536 3.62 4.75 -37.72
C ASN A 536 3.39 5.17 -36.25
N ASN A 537 4.43 5.02 -35.42
CA ASN A 537 4.35 5.17 -33.96
C ASN A 537 3.27 4.30 -33.27
N ASN A 538 2.72 3.26 -33.90
CA ASN A 538 1.78 2.34 -33.29
C ASN A 538 2.53 1.34 -32.41
N VAL A 539 2.46 1.55 -31.09
CA VAL A 539 3.20 0.74 -30.12
C VAL A 539 2.65 -0.68 -29.98
N SER A 540 1.40 -0.93 -30.36
CA SER A 540 0.82 -2.29 -30.29
C SER A 540 1.48 -3.25 -31.28
N LEU A 541 2.14 -2.71 -32.32
CA LEU A 541 2.94 -3.46 -33.28
C LEU A 541 4.34 -3.84 -32.76
N PHE A 542 4.82 -3.25 -31.66
CA PHE A 542 6.10 -3.67 -31.09
C PHE A 542 5.97 -5.08 -30.49
N LYS A 543 6.95 -5.95 -30.77
CA LYS A 543 7.03 -7.28 -30.15
C LYS A 543 8.25 -7.42 -29.25
N ALA A 544 9.44 -7.14 -29.77
CA ALA A 544 10.67 -7.28 -29.01
C ALA A 544 11.80 -6.38 -29.52
N VAL A 545 12.82 -6.15 -28.69
CA VAL A 545 14.09 -5.51 -29.09
C VAL A 545 15.26 -6.28 -28.49
N LYS A 546 16.36 -6.41 -29.24
CA LYS A 546 17.66 -6.93 -28.78
C LYS A 546 18.77 -6.02 -29.29
N LEU A 547 19.82 -5.81 -28.49
CA LEU A 547 21.05 -5.16 -28.93
C LEU A 547 22.23 -5.40 -28.00
N ARG A 548 23.42 -4.95 -28.43
CA ARG A 548 24.62 -4.79 -27.60
C ARG A 548 25.08 -3.33 -27.56
N PHE A 549 25.38 -2.83 -26.36
CA PHE A 549 26.06 -1.57 -26.16
C PHE A 549 27.56 -1.77 -26.37
N SER A 550 28.16 -1.01 -27.27
CA SER A 550 29.56 -1.18 -27.67
C SER A 550 30.45 0.03 -27.42
N ALA A 551 29.87 1.22 -27.23
CA ALA A 551 30.63 2.43 -26.92
C ALA A 551 29.77 3.45 -26.16
N PRO A 552 30.38 4.32 -25.35
CA PRO A 552 29.68 5.39 -24.66
C PRO A 552 29.19 6.47 -25.63
N VAL A 553 28.10 7.14 -25.26
CA VAL A 553 27.59 8.36 -25.89
C VAL A 553 27.72 9.49 -24.87
N ILE A 554 28.14 10.67 -25.30
CA ILE A 554 28.18 11.86 -24.44
C ILE A 554 26.88 12.67 -24.68
N PRO A 555 26.14 13.09 -23.65
CA PRO A 555 25.00 13.99 -23.82
C PRO A 555 25.37 15.23 -24.64
N GLY A 556 24.49 15.64 -25.56
CA GLY A 556 24.74 16.71 -26.54
C GLY A 556 25.17 16.22 -27.93
N GLN A 557 25.67 14.98 -28.03
CA GLN A 557 26.05 14.36 -29.30
C GLN A 557 24.84 13.93 -30.14
N THR A 558 25.10 13.70 -31.43
CA THR A 558 24.10 13.32 -32.42
C THR A 558 24.14 11.82 -32.68
N LEU A 559 22.99 11.18 -32.47
CA LEU A 559 22.78 9.77 -32.77
C LEU A 559 22.28 9.63 -34.21
N LYS A 560 22.99 8.83 -35.01
CA LYS A 560 22.55 8.34 -36.32
C LYS A 560 22.09 6.89 -36.20
N ILE A 561 20.83 6.65 -36.51
CA ILE A 561 20.20 5.33 -36.44
C ILE A 561 19.98 4.84 -37.87
N ASP A 562 20.81 3.89 -38.30
CA ASP A 562 20.67 3.20 -39.58
C ASP A 562 19.80 1.97 -39.40
N MET A 563 18.84 1.75 -40.31
CA MET A 563 17.83 0.70 -40.21
C MET A 563 17.73 -0.14 -41.49
N TRP A 564 17.58 -1.45 -41.34
CA TRP A 564 17.40 -2.41 -42.42
C TRP A 564 16.18 -3.28 -42.15
N LYS A 565 15.25 -3.32 -43.09
CA LYS A 565 14.01 -4.09 -42.97
C LYS A 565 14.20 -5.48 -43.59
N GLU A 566 13.99 -6.52 -42.78
CA GLU A 566 14.04 -7.93 -43.17
C GLU A 566 12.75 -8.62 -42.70
N GLY A 567 11.71 -8.57 -43.53
CA GLY A 567 10.36 -9.01 -43.13
C GLY A 567 9.86 -8.20 -41.92
N LYS A 568 9.37 -8.90 -40.88
CA LYS A 568 8.89 -8.30 -39.62
C LYS A 568 9.98 -7.80 -38.68
N ARG A 569 11.25 -8.05 -39.01
CA ARG A 569 12.40 -7.61 -38.21
C ARG A 569 13.02 -6.37 -38.84
N VAL A 570 13.27 -5.36 -38.03
CA VAL A 570 14.05 -4.17 -38.41
C VAL A 570 15.37 -4.22 -37.66
N LEU A 571 16.46 -4.51 -38.37
CA LEU A 571 17.80 -4.43 -37.81
C LEU A 571 18.22 -2.97 -37.73
N PHE A 572 19.02 -2.61 -36.73
CA PHE A 572 19.52 -1.25 -36.60
C PHE A 572 20.93 -1.19 -36.01
N THR A 573 21.61 -0.07 -36.29
CA THR A 573 22.89 0.32 -35.70
C THR A 573 22.82 1.79 -35.33
N THR A 574 23.33 2.15 -34.14
CA THR A 574 23.37 3.54 -33.67
C THR A 574 24.81 4.01 -33.64
N THR A 575 25.08 5.07 -34.39
CA THR A 575 26.42 5.65 -34.54
C THR A 575 26.42 7.08 -33.99
N VAL A 576 27.43 7.44 -33.21
CA VAL A 576 27.69 8.82 -32.82
C VAL A 576 28.29 9.55 -34.02
N VAL A 577 27.59 10.56 -34.55
CA VAL A 577 27.98 11.23 -35.79
C VAL A 577 29.35 11.89 -35.66
N GLU A 578 29.59 12.54 -34.52
CA GLU A 578 30.80 13.34 -34.27
C GLU A 578 32.08 12.50 -34.21
N THR A 579 31.98 11.22 -33.81
CA THR A 579 33.13 10.34 -33.64
C THR A 579 33.17 9.19 -34.66
N GLY A 580 32.07 8.92 -35.36
CA GLY A 580 31.90 7.73 -36.20
C GLY A 580 31.80 6.42 -35.41
N THR A 581 31.76 6.48 -34.07
CA THR A 581 31.76 5.29 -33.21
C THR A 581 30.38 4.66 -33.16
N LYS A 582 30.29 3.34 -33.35
CA LYS A 582 29.03 2.60 -33.16
C LYS A 582 28.77 2.40 -31.66
N ALA A 583 27.78 3.10 -31.13
CA ALA A 583 27.34 3.00 -29.75
C ALA A 583 26.46 1.76 -29.51
N ILE A 584 25.63 1.41 -30.49
CA ILE A 584 24.79 0.20 -30.47
C ILE A 584 25.06 -0.63 -31.72
N ILE A 585 25.34 -1.92 -31.53
CA ILE A 585 25.56 -2.89 -32.58
C ILE A 585 24.69 -4.12 -32.43
N GLY A 586 24.50 -4.82 -33.56
CA GLY A 586 23.77 -6.08 -33.61
C GLY A 586 22.30 -5.95 -33.19
N GLY A 587 21.75 -4.73 -33.32
CA GLY A 587 20.43 -4.36 -32.83
C GLY A 587 19.34 -4.84 -33.76
N TYR A 588 18.21 -5.27 -33.22
CA TYR A 588 16.98 -5.47 -33.99
C TYR A 588 15.74 -5.18 -33.15
N VAL A 589 14.67 -4.77 -33.82
CA VAL A 589 13.31 -4.71 -33.31
C VAL A 589 12.45 -5.69 -34.11
N ASP A 590 11.72 -6.55 -33.42
CA ASP A 590 10.66 -7.37 -34.01
C ASP A 590 9.32 -6.66 -33.89
N LEU A 591 8.60 -6.59 -35.01
CA LEU A 591 7.25 -6.06 -35.07
C LEU A 591 6.22 -7.20 -35.26
N LYS A 592 5.02 -7.08 -34.69
CA LYS A 592 3.90 -8.00 -34.91
C LYS A 592 3.41 -7.94 -36.36
N ASP A 593 3.36 -6.72 -36.89
CA ASP A 593 3.05 -6.41 -38.29
C ASP A 593 3.72 -5.08 -38.71
N ILE A 594 3.70 -4.75 -39.99
CA ILE A 594 4.35 -3.55 -40.53
C ILE A 594 3.31 -2.65 -41.20
N ALA A 595 3.38 -1.35 -40.94
CA ALA A 595 2.54 -0.40 -41.64
C ALA A 595 2.83 -0.45 -43.15
N ALA A 596 1.80 -0.62 -43.98
CA ALA A 596 1.91 -0.33 -45.40
C ALA A 596 2.31 1.14 -45.54
N LYS A 597 3.37 1.44 -46.30
CA LYS A 597 3.66 2.83 -46.66
C LYS A 597 2.41 3.39 -47.33
N LEU A 598 1.85 4.47 -46.77
CA LEU A 598 0.97 5.36 -47.52
C LEU A 598 1.79 6.09 -48.58
#